data_AF-A0A1S5Y1N3-F1
#
_entry.id   AF-A0A1S5Y1N3-F1
#
_cell.length_a   1.000
_cell.length_b   1.000
_cell.length_c   1.000
_cell.angle_alpha   90.00
_cell.angle_beta   90.00
_cell.angle_gamma   90.00
#
_symmetry.space_group_name_H-M   'P 1'
#
loop_
_entity.id
_entity.type
_entity.pdbx_description
1 polymer ?
#
loop_
_entity_poly.entity_id
_entity_poly.type
_entity_poly.pdbx_seq_one_letter_code
_entity_poly.pdbx_strand_id
1 'polypeptide(L)'
;MPNEPSGGKLVATNLGAITNQLWGRFYVHFKPGAPGGHGNIVGAFDQSNNWYEMGWQFDAMMGVWHAANNAERPLRSKPFIVDQWYCIELFFDGTKTEMPRWWIDGTEAEYYMAANEGLIPELVTQFDRIEVGFTPYADLGLQMPDGLGPPDDRVLTDMWIDDIAFDTERIGCITQ
;
A
#
# COMPACT_ATOMS: atom_id res chain seq x y z
N MET A 1 16.74 -22.58 8.05
CA MET A 1 16.95 -21.11 8.03
C MET A 1 16.18 -20.56 9.20
N PRO A 2 16.76 -19.72 10.06
CA PRO A 2 16.00 -19.09 11.13
C PRO A 2 14.95 -18.19 10.48
N ASN A 3 13.71 -18.30 10.94
CA ASN A 3 12.61 -17.45 10.50
C ASN A 3 13.06 -15.99 10.61
N GLU A 4 13.17 -15.30 9.48
CA GLU A 4 13.26 -13.85 9.44
C GLU A 4 12.15 -13.29 10.35
N PRO A 5 12.41 -12.24 11.14
CA PRO A 5 11.36 -11.59 11.91
C PRO A 5 10.40 -10.95 10.90
N SER A 6 9.40 -11.72 10.47
CA SER A 6 8.26 -11.17 9.77
C SER A 6 7.65 -10.15 10.71
N GLY A 7 7.65 -8.87 10.32
CA GLY A 7 6.80 -7.88 10.97
C GLY A 7 5.39 -8.46 11.13
N GLY A 8 4.68 -8.03 12.18
CA GLY A 8 3.33 -8.52 12.45
C GLY A 8 2.45 -8.35 11.22
N LYS A 9 2.08 -9.45 10.57
CA LYS A 9 1.19 -9.48 9.41
C LYS A 9 -0.13 -10.08 9.85
N LEU A 10 -1.19 -9.28 9.75
CA LEU A 10 -2.56 -9.73 9.88
C LEU A 10 -3.03 -10.26 8.52
N VAL A 11 -3.69 -11.40 8.54
CA VAL A 11 -4.26 -12.02 7.33
C VAL A 11 -5.73 -12.33 7.62
N ALA A 12 -6.61 -11.81 6.78
CA ALA A 12 -8.03 -12.11 6.78
C ALA A 12 -8.40 -12.88 5.51
N THR A 13 -8.98 -14.07 5.67
CA THR A 13 -9.52 -14.89 4.57
C THR A 13 -11.05 -14.98 4.61
N ASN A 14 -11.67 -14.57 5.72
CA ASN A 14 -13.12 -14.41 5.82
C ASN A 14 -13.47 -12.93 5.61
N LEU A 15 -13.82 -12.58 4.37
CA LEU A 15 -14.02 -11.19 3.95
C LEU A 15 -15.49 -10.73 4.02
N GLY A 16 -16.39 -11.56 4.55
CA GLY A 16 -17.81 -11.21 4.67
C GLY A 16 -18.46 -10.89 3.33
N ALA A 17 -18.99 -9.68 3.18
CA ALA A 17 -19.67 -9.21 1.97
C ALA A 17 -18.72 -8.67 0.88
N ILE A 18 -17.43 -8.52 1.19
CA ILE A 18 -16.42 -8.05 0.23
C ILE A 18 -16.21 -9.13 -0.83
N THR A 19 -16.38 -8.74 -2.09
CA THR A 19 -16.19 -9.62 -3.26
C THR A 19 -15.08 -9.07 -4.13
N ASN A 20 -15.39 -8.20 -5.09
CA ASN A 20 -14.46 -7.62 -6.05
C ASN A 20 -14.26 -6.12 -5.91
N GLN A 21 -14.95 -5.49 -4.96
CA GLN A 21 -14.75 -4.11 -4.57
C GLN A 21 -14.43 -4.06 -3.09
N LEU A 22 -13.43 -3.25 -2.74
CA LEU A 22 -12.94 -3.12 -1.38
C LEU A 22 -12.62 -1.67 -1.08
N TRP A 23 -13.23 -1.14 -0.02
CA TRP A 23 -12.75 0.05 0.67
C TRP A 23 -11.90 -0.38 1.86
N GLY A 24 -10.78 0.29 2.07
CA GLY A 24 -9.92 0.09 3.22
C GLY A 24 -9.49 1.42 3.82
N ARG A 25 -9.31 1.47 5.14
CA ARG A 25 -8.80 2.63 5.86
C ARG A 25 -7.83 2.17 6.93
N PHE A 26 -6.69 2.85 7.04
CA PHE A 26 -5.78 2.73 8.17
C PHE A 26 -5.12 4.07 8.45
N TYR A 27 -4.67 4.27 9.68
CA TYR A 27 -3.77 5.36 10.02
C TYR A 27 -2.34 4.85 10.02
N VAL A 28 -1.43 5.65 9.48
CA VAL A 28 -0.02 5.32 9.44
C VAL A 28 0.82 6.48 9.93
N HIS A 29 1.87 6.17 10.67
CA HIS A 29 2.90 7.11 11.07
C HIS A 29 4.27 6.49 10.86
N PHE A 30 5.13 7.20 10.14
CA PHE A 30 6.52 6.83 9.95
C PHE A 30 7.41 7.85 10.67
N LYS A 31 8.45 7.38 11.37
CA LYS A 31 9.41 8.26 12.04
C LYS A 31 10.84 8.03 11.53
N PRO A 32 11.50 9.05 10.96
CA PRO A 32 11.10 10.48 10.87
C PRO A 32 10.28 10.84 9.61
N GLY A 33 9.73 9.86 8.92
CA GLY A 33 8.98 10.01 7.66
C GLY A 33 9.04 8.70 6.87
N ALA A 34 8.27 8.57 5.79
CA ALA A 34 8.35 7.37 4.96
C ALA A 34 9.77 7.23 4.39
N PRO A 35 10.35 6.02 4.36
CA PRO A 35 11.69 5.86 3.84
C PRO A 35 11.69 6.00 2.31
N GLY A 36 12.85 6.37 1.75
CA GLY A 36 13.07 6.40 0.31
C GLY A 36 13.01 5.01 -0.34
N GLY A 37 12.92 3.95 0.45
CA GLY A 37 12.89 2.58 -0.01
C GLY A 37 11.54 2.10 -0.54
N HIS A 38 11.21 0.82 -0.34
CA HIS A 38 10.01 0.16 -0.86
C HIS A 38 9.46 -0.87 0.13
N GLY A 39 8.17 -0.84 0.40
CA GLY A 39 7.51 -2.00 0.96
C GLY A 39 6.00 -1.89 1.01
N ASN A 40 5.40 -2.98 1.49
CA ASN A 40 3.97 -3.22 1.47
C ASN A 40 3.35 -2.99 2.86
N ILE A 41 2.18 -2.35 2.88
CA ILE A 41 1.33 -2.19 4.05
C ILE A 41 0.05 -3.04 3.94
N VAL A 42 -0.71 -2.89 2.84
CA VAL A 42 -1.96 -3.62 2.58
C VAL A 42 -1.86 -4.36 1.25
N GLY A 43 -2.22 -5.64 1.24
CA GLY A 43 -2.40 -6.42 0.02
C GLY A 43 -3.79 -7.06 -0.05
N ALA A 44 -4.54 -6.83 -1.13
CA ALA A 44 -5.80 -7.51 -1.42
C ALA A 44 -5.64 -8.44 -2.62
N PHE A 45 -5.67 -9.75 -2.36
CA PHE A 45 -5.34 -10.78 -3.34
C PHE A 45 -6.60 -11.40 -3.92
N ASP A 46 -6.63 -11.64 -5.22
CA ASP A 46 -7.67 -12.42 -5.88
C ASP A 46 -7.38 -13.94 -5.84
N GLN A 47 -8.31 -14.74 -6.38
CA GLN A 47 -8.18 -16.20 -6.44
C GLN A 47 -7.05 -16.70 -7.36
N SER A 48 -6.55 -15.85 -8.26
CA SER A 48 -5.40 -16.10 -9.13
C SER A 48 -4.08 -15.65 -8.49
N ASN A 49 -4.14 -15.08 -7.28
CA ASN A 49 -3.02 -14.48 -6.58
C ASN A 49 -2.41 -13.25 -7.28
N ASN A 50 -3.19 -12.56 -8.13
CA ASN A 50 -2.93 -11.16 -8.44
C ASN A 50 -3.31 -10.32 -7.21
N TRP A 51 -2.74 -9.13 -7.03
CA TRP A 51 -3.12 -8.28 -5.90
C TRP A 51 -3.05 -6.80 -6.16
N TYR A 52 -3.90 -6.07 -5.44
CA TYR A 52 -3.77 -4.64 -5.24
C TYR A 52 -2.96 -4.40 -3.96
N GLU A 53 -2.03 -3.47 -4.02
CA GLU A 53 -1.14 -3.11 -2.93
C GLU A 53 -1.32 -1.64 -2.56
N MET A 54 -1.31 -1.37 -1.26
CA MET A 54 -0.94 -0.07 -0.70
C MET A 54 0.36 -0.22 0.07
N GLY A 55 1.36 0.54 -0.30
CA GLY A 55 2.70 0.49 0.24
C GLY A 55 3.31 1.87 0.36
N TRP A 56 4.62 1.91 0.57
CA TRP A 56 5.41 3.12 0.43
C TRP A 56 6.49 2.90 -0.63
N GLN A 57 6.82 3.97 -1.35
CA GLN A 57 8.05 3.99 -2.12
C GLN A 57 8.58 5.41 -2.31
N PHE A 58 9.89 5.61 -2.21
CA PHE A 58 10.56 6.90 -2.47
C PHE A 58 9.90 8.07 -1.72
N ASP A 59 9.78 7.95 -0.40
CA ASP A 59 9.17 8.92 0.52
C ASP A 59 7.65 9.16 0.33
N ALA A 60 6.97 8.40 -0.54
CA ALA A 60 5.55 8.54 -0.85
C ALA A 60 4.73 7.31 -0.48
N MET A 61 3.41 7.48 -0.36
CA MET A 61 2.48 6.34 -0.46
C MET A 61 2.43 5.85 -1.91
N MET A 62 2.26 4.55 -2.06
CA MET A 62 2.26 3.88 -3.35
C MET A 62 1.08 2.94 -3.47
N GLY A 63 0.29 3.10 -4.52
CA GLY A 63 -0.69 2.10 -4.95
C GLY A 63 -0.09 1.26 -6.08
N VAL A 64 -0.15 -0.06 -5.98
CA VAL A 64 0.35 -0.97 -7.02
C VAL A 64 -0.72 -1.98 -7.38
N TRP A 65 -0.74 -2.39 -8.65
CA TRP A 65 -1.33 -3.65 -9.03
C TRP A 65 -0.23 -4.61 -9.44
N HIS A 66 -0.31 -5.84 -8.96
CA HIS A 66 0.63 -6.90 -9.28
C HIS A 66 -0.08 -8.09 -9.91
N ALA A 67 0.51 -8.60 -10.99
CA ALA A 67 0.18 -9.90 -11.52
C ALA A 67 0.78 -11.00 -10.65
N ALA A 68 0.20 -12.20 -10.69
CA ALA A 68 0.70 -13.37 -9.94
C ALA A 68 2.16 -13.77 -10.29
N ASN A 69 2.69 -13.30 -11.42
CA ASN A 69 4.09 -13.48 -11.82
C ASN A 69 5.03 -12.36 -11.33
N ASN A 70 4.55 -11.50 -10.42
CA ASN A 70 5.23 -10.32 -9.87
C ASN A 70 5.47 -9.16 -10.84
N ALA A 71 4.86 -9.17 -12.04
CA ALA A 71 4.83 -7.96 -12.85
C ALA A 71 4.02 -6.88 -12.12
N GLU A 72 4.57 -5.67 -12.01
CA GLU A 72 3.98 -4.59 -11.21
C GLU A 72 3.64 -3.35 -12.06
N ARG A 73 2.57 -2.68 -11.65
CA ARG A 73 2.20 -1.35 -12.14
C ARG A 73 2.05 -0.43 -10.94
N PRO A 74 3.09 0.36 -10.57
CA PRO A 74 3.02 1.26 -9.44
C PRO A 74 2.52 2.65 -9.84
N LEU A 75 1.88 3.32 -8.88
CA LEU A 75 1.59 4.75 -8.87
C LEU A 75 2.00 5.31 -7.51
N ARG A 76 2.69 6.45 -7.51
CA ARG A 76 3.27 7.06 -6.30
C ARG A 76 2.68 8.45 -6.07
N SER A 77 2.27 8.72 -4.84
CA SER A 77 1.54 9.93 -4.50
C SER A 77 2.41 11.16 -4.27
N LYS A 78 1.80 12.34 -4.40
CA LYS A 78 2.13 13.53 -3.63
C LYS A 78 1.04 13.74 -2.55
N PRO A 79 1.37 14.34 -1.40
CA PRO A 79 2.70 14.80 -0.97
C PRO A 79 3.61 13.62 -0.57
N PHE A 80 4.88 13.92 -0.29
CA PHE A 80 5.76 13.02 0.45
C PHE A 80 5.33 12.94 1.91
N ILE A 81 5.56 11.79 2.53
CA ILE A 81 5.09 11.43 3.88
C ILE A 81 6.19 11.78 4.89
N VAL A 82 5.89 12.71 5.79
CA VAL A 82 6.80 13.19 6.85
C VAL A 82 6.43 12.60 8.22
N ASP A 83 7.16 12.97 9.28
CA ASP A 83 6.92 12.58 10.68
C ASP A 83 5.56 13.10 11.22
N GLN A 84 4.46 12.47 10.82
CA GLN A 84 3.11 12.69 11.37
C GLN A 84 2.19 11.51 11.05
N TRP A 85 1.03 11.50 11.71
CA TRP A 85 -0.05 10.57 11.38
C TRP A 85 -0.76 10.99 10.09
N TYR A 86 -1.01 10.02 9.24
CA TYR A 86 -1.83 10.16 8.03
C TYR A 86 -2.97 9.16 8.07
N CYS A 87 -4.16 9.60 7.69
CA CYS A 87 -5.25 8.70 7.32
C CYS A 87 -5.09 8.29 5.85
N ILE A 88 -4.88 6.99 5.62
CA ILE A 88 -4.87 6.42 4.28
C ILE A 88 -6.16 5.66 4.07
N GLU A 89 -6.95 6.11 3.09
CA GLU A 89 -8.13 5.38 2.61
C GLU A 89 -7.86 4.89 1.19
N LEU A 90 -8.21 3.65 0.89
CA LEU A 90 -8.04 3.03 -0.42
C LEU A 90 -9.37 2.51 -0.96
N PHE A 91 -9.46 2.47 -2.28
CA PHE A 91 -10.52 1.81 -3.01
C PHE A 91 -9.93 0.96 -4.12
N PHE A 92 -10.16 -0.35 -4.03
CA PHE A 92 -9.78 -1.32 -5.05
C PHE A 92 -11.05 -1.76 -5.78
N ASP A 93 -11.12 -1.43 -7.08
CA ASP A 93 -12.26 -1.74 -7.94
C ASP A 93 -11.89 -2.82 -8.95
N GLY A 94 -12.00 -4.07 -8.53
CA GLY A 94 -11.73 -5.22 -9.37
C GLY A 94 -12.74 -5.44 -10.50
N THR A 95 -13.82 -4.66 -10.54
CA THR A 95 -14.77 -4.68 -11.68
C THR A 95 -14.25 -3.92 -12.89
N LYS A 96 -13.14 -3.19 -12.74
CA LYS A 96 -12.50 -2.39 -13.77
C LYS A 96 -11.03 -2.74 -13.89
N THR A 97 -10.44 -2.36 -15.01
CA THR A 97 -9.00 -2.48 -15.26
C THR A 97 -8.22 -1.24 -14.80
N GLU A 98 -8.80 -0.47 -13.89
CA GLU A 98 -8.21 0.77 -13.37
C GLU A 98 -7.22 0.46 -12.23
N MET A 99 -6.31 1.40 -12.02
CA MET A 99 -5.39 1.36 -10.87
C MET A 99 -6.12 1.59 -9.55
N PRO A 100 -5.56 1.12 -8.42
CA PRO A 100 -6.05 1.50 -7.10
C PRO A 100 -6.21 3.01 -6.98
N ARG A 101 -7.28 3.45 -6.32
CA ARG A 101 -7.49 4.84 -5.92
C ARG A 101 -7.28 4.95 -4.43
N TRP A 102 -6.72 6.07 -3.98
CA TRP A 102 -6.53 6.30 -2.56
C TRP A 102 -6.57 7.77 -2.19
N TRP A 103 -6.79 8.02 -0.91
CA TRP A 103 -6.89 9.33 -0.30
C TRP A 103 -5.89 9.43 0.85
N ILE A 104 -5.29 10.60 0.98
CA ILE A 104 -4.44 10.98 2.10
C ILE A 104 -5.19 12.10 2.83
N ASP A 105 -5.57 11.86 4.08
CA ASP A 105 -6.35 12.78 4.91
C ASP A 105 -7.64 13.26 4.20
N GLY A 106 -8.32 12.33 3.55
CA GLY A 106 -9.58 12.57 2.83
C GLY A 106 -9.44 13.24 1.46
N THR A 107 -8.23 13.64 1.05
CA THR A 107 -7.95 14.22 -0.27
C THR A 107 -7.43 13.13 -1.21
N GLU A 108 -8.01 13.02 -2.40
CA GLU A 108 -7.57 12.00 -3.37
C GLU A 108 -6.12 12.27 -3.76
N ALA A 109 -5.30 11.23 -3.77
CA ALA A 109 -3.89 11.36 -4.03
C ALA A 109 -3.63 11.85 -5.46
N GLU A 110 -2.78 12.86 -5.58
CA GLU A 110 -2.18 13.23 -6.86
C GLU A 110 -0.94 12.37 -7.10
N TYR A 111 -0.60 12.08 -8.36
CA TYR A 111 0.55 11.24 -8.68
C TYR A 111 1.67 12.07 -9.32
N TYR A 112 2.93 11.76 -8.99
CA TYR A 112 4.07 12.42 -9.63
C TYR A 112 4.66 11.63 -10.81
N MET A 113 4.05 10.50 -11.15
CA MET A 113 4.48 9.62 -12.23
C MET A 113 3.31 9.23 -13.13
N ALA A 114 3.59 8.94 -14.40
CA ALA A 114 2.62 8.35 -15.30
C ALA A 114 2.42 6.86 -14.99
N ALA A 115 1.21 6.36 -15.23
CA ALA A 115 0.91 4.93 -15.11
C ALA A 115 1.61 4.13 -16.23
N ASN A 116 2.12 2.94 -15.93
CA ASN A 116 2.54 2.00 -16.97
C ASN A 116 1.31 1.40 -17.66
N GLU A 117 1.01 1.86 -18.88
CA GLU A 117 -0.18 1.41 -19.63
C GLU A 117 -0.04 0.00 -20.24
N GLY A 118 1.18 -0.56 -20.28
CA GLY A 118 1.45 -1.88 -20.86
C GLY A 118 1.08 -3.07 -19.96
N LEU A 119 0.88 -2.82 -18.66
CA LEU A 119 0.43 -3.83 -17.70
C LEU A 119 -0.99 -3.46 -17.23
N ILE A 120 -1.99 -4.23 -17.64
CA ILE A 120 -3.39 -3.91 -17.38
C ILE A 120 -3.89 -4.83 -16.26
N PRO A 121 -4.45 -4.28 -15.16
CA PRO A 121 -5.07 -5.08 -14.12
C PRO A 121 -6.12 -6.05 -14.66
N GLU A 122 -6.09 -7.28 -14.18
CA GLU A 122 -7.12 -8.28 -14.47
C GLU A 122 -8.40 -7.96 -13.68
N LEU A 123 -9.55 -8.34 -14.25
CA LEU A 123 -10.82 -8.24 -13.55
C LEU A 123 -10.86 -9.26 -12.41
N VAL A 124 -11.22 -8.79 -11.21
CA VAL A 124 -11.41 -9.63 -10.04
C VAL A 124 -12.89 -9.96 -9.89
N THR A 125 -13.19 -11.24 -9.65
CA THR A 125 -14.54 -11.69 -9.29
C THR A 125 -14.69 -11.86 -7.78
N GLN A 126 -13.61 -12.21 -7.09
CA GLN A 126 -13.55 -12.42 -5.65
C GLN A 126 -12.12 -12.20 -5.14
N PHE A 127 -11.97 -11.35 -4.13
CA PHE A 127 -10.78 -11.32 -3.29
C PHE A 127 -10.78 -12.56 -2.38
N ASP A 128 -9.64 -13.25 -2.34
CA ASP A 128 -9.42 -14.45 -1.52
C ASP A 128 -8.90 -14.09 -0.13
N ARG A 129 -8.06 -13.05 -0.02
CA ARG A 129 -7.53 -12.58 1.25
C ARG A 129 -7.14 -11.11 1.24
N ILE A 130 -7.16 -10.52 2.43
CA ILE A 130 -6.57 -9.21 2.72
C ILE A 130 -5.45 -9.42 3.72
N GLU A 131 -4.32 -8.77 3.46
CA GLU A 131 -3.15 -8.79 4.30
C GLU A 131 -2.83 -7.36 4.74
N VAL A 132 -2.51 -7.17 6.02
CA VAL A 132 -2.07 -5.88 6.57
C VAL A 132 -0.85 -6.08 7.45
N GLY A 133 0.20 -5.30 7.25
CA GLY A 133 1.41 -5.39 8.07
C GLY A 133 2.49 -4.44 7.59
N PHE A 134 3.74 -4.75 7.89
CA PHE A 134 4.90 -4.02 7.40
C PHE A 134 5.88 -5.01 6.78
N THR A 135 6.01 -4.98 5.45
CA THR A 135 6.88 -5.89 4.70
C THR A 135 7.85 -5.08 3.82
N PRO A 136 9.05 -4.73 4.30
CA PRO A 136 10.08 -4.09 3.48
C PRO A 136 10.65 -5.09 2.47
N TYR A 137 10.84 -4.68 1.21
CA TYR A 137 11.42 -5.56 0.17
C TYR A 137 12.96 -5.45 0.16
N ALA A 138 13.69 -6.56 0.31
CA ALA A 138 15.13 -6.58 0.56
C ALA A 138 16.00 -5.71 -0.39
N ASP A 139 15.65 -5.60 -1.67
CA ASP A 139 16.46 -4.92 -2.68
C ASP A 139 16.20 -3.41 -2.81
N LEU A 140 15.13 -2.90 -2.22
CA LEU A 140 14.78 -1.47 -2.21
C LEU A 140 14.32 -1.01 -0.82
N GLY A 141 14.32 -1.85 0.20
CA GLY A 141 13.39 -1.77 1.34
C GLY A 141 13.46 -0.49 2.14
N LEU A 142 14.63 -0.24 2.68
CA LEU A 142 14.98 0.99 3.39
C LEU A 142 16.15 1.63 2.63
N GLN A 143 15.84 2.31 1.52
CA GLN A 143 16.82 2.95 0.64
C GLN A 143 16.66 4.47 0.58
N MET A 144 17.69 5.13 0.05
CA MET A 144 17.71 6.56 -0.24
C MET A 144 16.70 6.93 -1.33
N PRO A 145 16.10 8.13 -1.28
CA PRO A 145 15.26 8.66 -2.36
C PRO A 145 15.96 8.88 -3.71
N ASP A 146 17.30 8.96 -3.75
CA ASP A 146 18.08 9.31 -4.97
C ASP A 146 18.93 8.16 -5.54
N GLY A 147 19.00 7.00 -4.86
CA GLY A 147 19.76 5.82 -5.27
C GLY A 147 21.28 6.02 -5.48
N LEU A 148 21.85 7.20 -5.15
CA LEU A 148 23.23 7.58 -5.51
C LEU A 148 24.00 8.38 -4.43
N GLY A 149 23.39 8.69 -3.28
CA GLY A 149 24.02 9.52 -2.22
C GLY A 149 24.49 8.78 -0.95
N PRO A 150 25.27 9.45 -0.07
CA PRO A 150 25.71 8.90 1.23
C PRO A 150 24.49 8.55 2.11
N PRO A 151 24.67 7.68 3.14
CA PRO A 151 23.56 7.15 3.92
C PRO A 151 22.67 8.25 4.51
N ASP A 152 21.36 8.09 4.33
CA ASP A 152 20.32 8.87 5.01
C ASP A 152 20.57 8.66 6.50
N ASP A 153 20.73 9.73 7.24
CA ASP A 153 20.74 9.67 8.69
C ASP A 153 19.31 9.47 9.23
N ARG A 154 18.28 9.52 8.37
CA ARG A 154 16.91 9.03 8.64
C ARG A 154 16.85 7.50 8.63
N VAL A 155 17.53 6.93 9.62
CA VAL A 155 16.98 5.93 10.54
C VAL A 155 15.45 5.76 10.52
N LEU A 156 14.78 5.02 9.60
CA LEU A 156 13.38 4.64 9.90
C LEU A 156 13.47 3.79 11.17
N THR A 157 13.14 4.41 12.28
CA THR A 157 13.27 3.79 13.60
C THR A 157 12.00 3.03 13.91
N ASP A 158 10.86 3.57 13.47
CA ASP A 158 9.55 3.08 13.83
C ASP A 158 8.52 3.35 12.73
N MET A 159 7.56 2.44 12.63
CA MET A 159 6.31 2.63 11.90
C MET A 159 5.16 2.13 12.78
N TRP A 160 4.07 2.90 12.81
CA TRP A 160 2.82 2.51 13.45
C TRP A 160 1.69 2.44 12.43
N ILE A 161 0.83 1.44 12.60
CA ILE A 161 -0.43 1.29 11.87
C ILE A 161 -1.54 1.19 12.91
N ASP A 162 -2.61 1.95 12.73
CA ASP A 162 -3.75 1.95 13.66
C ASP A 162 -5.10 2.05 12.94
N ASP A 163 -6.17 1.72 13.64
CA ASP A 163 -7.57 1.91 13.22
C ASP A 163 -7.91 1.31 11.83
N ILE A 164 -7.38 0.10 11.59
CA ILE A 164 -7.58 -0.66 10.36
C ILE A 164 -9.05 -1.05 10.20
N ALA A 165 -9.66 -0.70 9.08
CA ALA A 165 -11.02 -1.06 8.72
C ALA A 165 -11.12 -1.40 7.22
N PHE A 166 -12.00 -2.35 6.89
CA PHE A 166 -12.32 -2.74 5.52
C PHE A 166 -13.82 -2.90 5.38
N ASP A 167 -14.38 -2.42 4.28
CA ASP A 167 -15.82 -2.46 4.02
C ASP A 167 -16.12 -2.50 2.50
N THR A 168 -17.38 -2.74 2.19
CA THR A 168 -18.00 -2.61 0.86
C THR A 168 -18.33 -1.15 0.50
N GLU A 169 -18.37 -0.25 1.49
CA GLU A 169 -18.65 1.17 1.32
C GLU A 169 -17.50 2.05 1.83
N ARG A 170 -17.47 3.32 1.39
CA ARG A 170 -16.45 4.29 1.80
C ARG A 170 -16.48 4.51 3.31
N ILE A 171 -15.32 4.48 3.96
CA ILE A 171 -15.17 4.51 5.42
C ILE A 171 -14.97 5.94 5.91
N GLY A 172 -14.16 6.72 5.21
CA GLY A 172 -13.76 8.08 5.53
C GLY A 172 -12.65 8.16 6.58
N CYS A 173 -12.01 9.33 6.63
CA CYS A 173 -11.08 9.68 7.69
C CYS A 173 -11.85 10.28 8.87
N ILE A 174 -11.57 9.79 10.07
CA ILE A 174 -12.02 10.44 11.31
C ILE A 174 -11.24 11.75 11.41
N THR A 175 -11.95 12.86 11.58
CA THR A 175 -11.33 14.15 11.89
C THR A 175 -10.57 14.02 13.21
N GLN A 176 -9.25 14.19 13.17
CA GLN A 176 -8.41 14.30 14.36
C GLN A 176 -8.58 15.66 15.03
#